data_AF-A0A286UBY7-F1
#
_entry.id   AF-A0A286UBY7-F1
#
_cell.length_a   1.000
_cell.length_b   1.000
_cell.length_c   1.000
_cell.angle_alpha   90.00
_cell.angle_beta   90.00
_cell.angle_gamma   90.00
#
_symmetry.space_group_name_H-M   'P 1'
#
loop_
_entity.id
_entity.type
_entity.pdbx_description
1 polymer ?
#
loop_
_entity_poly.entity_id
_entity_poly.type
_entity_poly.pdbx_seq_one_letter_code
_entity_poly.pdbx_strand_id
1 'polypeptide(L)'
;MLCRASLTQESVLVRRILRELSGCGTYTRRLSSSSSSTSHLTATPPKLKDGKRPACVYSFLAGAVGSLGLTYYIWSIIKDQNKKVKLGSANDFQIAVRILCMTFPEDGRVTTEPDDLYDHGFSDNDYHPGSLHSVVVYPESTEDVVKIVNIATKYKMPVIPYSGGTSLEGHTRGHKYGGICIDMSRMDRIIEINEKDGDLVQGYPFVFPP
;
A
#
# COMPACT_ATOMS: atom_id res chain seq x y z
N MET A 1 -2.46 -41.96 19.47
CA MET A 1 -1.69 -42.90 18.64
C MET A 1 -1.99 -42.61 17.19
N LEU A 2 -0.94 -42.44 16.37
CA LEU A 2 -0.93 -42.23 14.91
C LEU A 2 -1.47 -40.86 14.46
N CYS A 3 -0.84 -40.09 13.58
CA CYS A 3 0.06 -40.49 12.51
C CYS A 3 1.13 -39.42 12.23
N ARG A 4 2.39 -39.80 12.47
CA ARG A 4 3.59 -39.24 11.83
C ARG A 4 3.53 -39.64 10.35
N ALA A 5 3.39 -38.70 9.42
CA ALA A 5 3.83 -38.83 8.03
C ALA A 5 3.53 -37.55 7.23
N SER A 6 4.41 -36.54 7.28
CA SER A 6 4.48 -35.53 6.21
C SER A 6 5.79 -34.73 6.24
N LEU A 7 6.92 -35.44 6.39
CA LEU A 7 8.26 -34.80 6.44
C LEU A 7 9.06 -34.97 5.14
N THR A 8 8.49 -35.61 4.12
CA THR A 8 9.19 -35.88 2.85
C THR A 8 8.80 -34.91 1.72
N GLN A 9 7.62 -34.27 1.79
CA GLN A 9 7.11 -33.39 0.72
C GLN A 9 7.63 -31.94 0.81
N GLU A 10 7.92 -31.45 2.02
CA GLU A 10 8.57 -30.15 2.29
C GLU A 10 9.97 -30.04 1.62
N SER A 11 10.68 -31.16 1.48
CA SER A 11 12.06 -31.15 0.97
C SER A 11 12.19 -30.89 -0.54
N VAL A 12 11.12 -31.12 -1.31
CA VAL A 12 11.12 -30.95 -2.78
C VAL A 12 10.73 -29.52 -3.15
N LEU A 13 9.79 -28.92 -2.42
CA LEU A 13 9.33 -27.54 -2.67
C LEU A 13 10.42 -26.51 -2.30
N VAL A 14 11.10 -26.70 -1.17
CA VAL A 14 12.23 -25.85 -0.74
C VAL A 14 13.41 -25.95 -1.71
N ARG A 15 13.67 -27.13 -2.29
CA ARG A 15 14.71 -27.30 -3.33
C ARG A 15 14.35 -26.66 -4.67
N ARG A 16 13.06 -26.47 -4.96
CA ARG A 16 12.58 -25.78 -6.18
C ARG A 16 12.70 -24.26 -6.02
N ILE A 17 12.39 -23.73 -4.84
CA ILE A 17 12.56 -22.30 -4.49
C ILE A 17 14.05 -21.91 -4.46
N LEU A 18 14.93 -22.77 -3.94
CA LEU A 18 16.38 -22.51 -3.92
C LEU A 18 17.06 -22.59 -5.31
N ARG A 19 16.44 -23.26 -6.30
CA ARG A 19 16.93 -23.25 -7.69
C ARG A 19 16.55 -21.99 -8.46
N GLU A 20 15.50 -21.28 -8.07
CA GLU A 20 15.17 -19.98 -8.69
C GLU A 20 15.99 -18.82 -8.11
N LEU A 21 16.41 -18.91 -6.85
CA LEU A 21 17.28 -17.91 -6.22
C LEU A 21 18.75 -17.99 -6.69
N SER A 22 19.15 -19.03 -7.41
CA SER A 22 20.47 -19.17 -8.02
C SER A 22 20.56 -18.61 -9.46
N GLY A 23 19.47 -18.06 -10.00
CA GLY A 23 19.45 -17.37 -11.30
C GLY A 23 19.67 -15.85 -11.25
N CYS A 24 19.80 -15.26 -10.06
CA CYS A 24 20.00 -13.80 -9.92
C CYS A 24 21.47 -13.43 -10.16
N GLY A 25 21.81 -13.25 -11.43
CA GLY A 25 23.12 -12.82 -11.89
C GLY A 25 23.56 -11.51 -11.22
N THR A 26 24.76 -11.53 -10.67
CA THR A 26 25.53 -10.37 -10.22
C THR A 26 25.66 -9.33 -11.32
N TYR A 27 24.99 -8.17 -11.19
CA TYR A 27 25.28 -7.00 -12.02
C TYR A 27 26.13 -5.99 -11.24
N THR A 28 27.43 -6.23 -11.21
CA THR A 28 28.44 -5.28 -10.75
C THR A 28 28.76 -4.25 -11.84
N ARG A 29 28.44 -2.99 -11.53
CA ARG A 29 29.13 -1.73 -11.87
C ARG A 29 29.79 -1.60 -13.26
N ARG A 30 29.39 -0.58 -14.02
CA ARG A 30 30.36 0.27 -14.75
C ARG A 30 29.82 1.70 -14.88
N LEU A 31 30.47 2.64 -14.18
CA LEU A 31 30.39 4.06 -14.47
C LEU A 31 31.00 4.26 -15.86
N SER A 32 30.18 4.64 -16.83
CA SER A 32 30.63 5.11 -18.13
C SER A 32 30.31 6.60 -18.22
N SER A 33 31.37 7.39 -18.13
CA SER A 33 31.43 8.76 -18.63
C SER A 33 31.07 8.77 -20.12
N SER A 34 30.03 9.53 -20.48
CA SER A 34 29.79 9.91 -21.87
C SER A 34 29.39 11.39 -21.91
N SER A 35 30.42 12.19 -22.19
CA SER A 35 30.36 13.54 -22.73
C SER A 35 29.51 13.59 -24.01
N SER A 36 28.56 14.51 -24.06
CA SER A 36 27.91 15.09 -25.26
C SER A 36 26.84 16.08 -24.76
N SER A 37 26.58 17.27 -25.26
CA SER A 37 27.20 18.13 -26.26
C SER A 37 26.52 19.48 -26.00
N THR A 38 27.27 20.45 -25.49
CA THR A 38 26.77 21.80 -25.23
C THR A 38 26.59 22.51 -26.57
N SER A 39 25.37 22.65 -27.06
CA SER A 39 25.06 23.54 -28.18
C SER A 39 25.22 24.99 -27.70
N HIS A 40 26.37 25.58 -28.01
CA HIS A 40 26.64 27.00 -27.90
C HIS A 40 25.71 27.77 -28.86
N LEU A 41 24.59 28.27 -28.36
CA LEU A 41 23.94 29.43 -28.98
C LEU A 41 24.63 30.67 -28.45
N THR A 42 25.60 31.16 -29.22
CA THR A 42 26.17 32.50 -29.07
C THR A 42 25.09 33.53 -29.38
N ALA A 43 24.27 33.87 -28.40
CA ALA A 43 23.47 35.08 -28.42
C ALA A 43 24.41 36.25 -28.03
N THR A 44 24.82 37.03 -29.02
CA THR A 44 25.47 38.31 -28.78
C THR A 44 24.53 39.22 -27.97
N PRO A 45 24.94 39.79 -26.83
CA PRO A 45 24.08 40.71 -26.09
C PRO A 45 23.86 41.99 -26.91
N PRO A 46 22.62 42.48 -27.07
CA PRO A 46 22.38 43.76 -27.71
C PRO A 46 23.04 44.87 -26.87
N LYS A 47 23.77 45.74 -27.54
CA LYS A 47 24.42 46.93 -26.96
C LYS A 47 23.37 47.80 -26.26
N LEU A 48 23.40 47.80 -24.93
CA LEU A 48 22.66 48.74 -24.09
C LEU A 48 23.27 50.13 -24.29
N LYS A 49 22.48 51.06 -24.84
CA LYS A 49 22.84 52.47 -24.91
C LYS A 49 22.84 53.05 -23.49
N ASP A 50 23.93 53.72 -23.16
CA ASP A 50 24.13 54.41 -21.88
C ASP A 50 23.06 55.46 -21.64
N GLY A 51 22.36 55.35 -20.52
CA GLY A 51 21.43 56.38 -20.07
C GLY A 51 20.38 55.90 -19.07
N LYS A 52 20.68 56.12 -17.78
CA LYS A 52 19.77 56.16 -16.60
C LYS A 52 19.52 54.83 -15.84
N ARG A 53 20.20 54.77 -14.68
CA ARG A 53 19.83 54.18 -13.36
C ARG A 53 19.75 52.64 -13.23
N PRO A 54 20.09 52.08 -12.04
CA PRO A 54 20.43 50.66 -11.87
C PRO A 54 19.18 49.78 -11.73
N ALA A 55 18.23 49.86 -12.67
CA ALA A 55 17.01 49.03 -12.62
C ALA A 55 17.30 47.55 -12.94
N CYS A 56 18.31 47.29 -13.76
CA CYS A 56 18.64 45.96 -14.26
C CYS A 56 19.22 45.01 -13.18
N VAL A 57 19.96 45.55 -12.21
CA VAL A 57 20.56 44.73 -11.13
C VAL A 57 19.49 44.24 -10.16
N TYR A 58 18.50 45.08 -9.85
CA TYR A 58 17.37 44.71 -9.00
C TYR A 58 16.45 43.67 -9.66
N SER A 59 16.28 43.71 -10.99
CA SER A 59 15.48 42.69 -11.70
C SER A 59 16.15 41.31 -11.70
N PHE A 60 17.48 41.23 -11.77
CA PHE A 60 18.19 39.95 -11.65
C PHE A 60 18.15 39.39 -10.22
N LEU A 61 18.30 40.24 -9.20
CA LEU A 61 18.23 39.82 -7.79
C LEU A 61 16.80 39.42 -7.39
N ALA A 62 15.78 40.14 -7.83
CA ALA A 62 14.38 39.78 -7.58
C ALA A 62 13.99 38.46 -8.28
N GLY A 63 14.47 38.23 -9.51
CA GLY A 63 14.27 36.97 -10.23
C GLY A 63 14.94 35.77 -9.54
N ALA A 64 16.13 35.95 -8.96
CA ALA A 64 16.84 34.90 -8.24
C ALA A 64 16.13 34.50 -6.93
N VAL A 65 15.66 35.49 -6.16
CA VAL A 65 14.91 35.23 -4.91
C VAL A 65 13.57 34.55 -5.20
N GLY A 66 12.84 34.97 -6.24
CA GLY A 66 11.59 34.34 -6.66
C GLY A 66 11.78 32.89 -7.13
N SER A 67 12.82 32.61 -7.90
CA SER A 67 13.13 31.25 -8.38
C SER A 67 13.53 30.30 -7.25
N LEU A 68 14.34 30.77 -6.27
CA LEU A 68 14.69 29.99 -5.09
C LEU A 68 13.47 29.72 -4.18
N GLY A 69 12.57 30.69 -4.03
CA GLY A 69 11.31 30.51 -3.30
C GLY A 69 10.39 29.48 -3.96
N LEU A 70 10.22 29.57 -5.29
CA LEU A 70 9.40 28.63 -6.05
C LEU A 70 9.98 27.20 -6.05
N THR A 71 11.30 27.06 -6.21
CA THR A 71 11.97 25.75 -6.15
C THR A 71 11.96 25.16 -4.75
N TYR A 72 12.09 25.95 -3.69
CA TYR A 72 11.91 25.49 -2.31
C TYR A 72 10.47 25.05 -2.03
N TYR A 73 9.48 25.79 -2.53
CA TYR A 73 8.06 25.43 -2.41
C TYR A 73 7.75 24.13 -3.16
N ILE A 74 8.23 23.97 -4.39
CA ILE A 74 8.11 22.71 -5.16
C ILE A 74 8.84 21.56 -4.45
N TRP A 75 10.04 21.78 -3.92
CA TRP A 75 10.78 20.77 -3.14
C TRP A 75 10.05 20.39 -1.85
N SER A 76 9.42 21.35 -1.17
CA SER A 76 8.61 21.10 0.02
C SER A 76 7.40 20.21 -0.28
N ILE A 77 6.72 20.43 -1.41
CA ILE A 77 5.61 19.58 -1.86
C ILE A 77 6.11 18.16 -2.18
N ILE A 78 7.28 18.04 -2.81
CA ILE A 78 7.85 16.74 -3.20
C ILE A 78 8.38 15.96 -1.99
N LYS A 79 8.94 16.62 -0.98
CA LYS A 79 9.57 15.97 0.18
C LYS A 79 8.57 15.20 1.04
N ASP A 80 7.33 15.66 1.13
CA ASP A 80 6.32 15.06 2.00
C ASP A 80 5.82 13.69 1.49
N GLN A 81 5.99 13.42 0.19
CA GLN A 81 5.52 12.19 -0.47
C GLN A 81 6.40 10.95 -0.21
N ASN A 82 7.55 11.09 0.47
CA ASN A 82 8.57 10.03 0.53
C ASN A 82 8.76 9.39 1.92
N LYS A 83 7.83 9.59 2.85
CA LYS A 83 7.90 8.95 4.17
C LYS A 83 7.55 7.46 4.05
N LYS A 84 8.56 6.59 3.97
CA LYS A 84 8.36 5.13 3.96
C LYS A 84 7.64 4.68 5.23
N VAL A 85 6.46 4.08 5.07
CA VAL A 85 5.70 3.46 6.17
C VAL A 85 6.49 2.24 6.67
N LYS A 86 6.82 2.22 7.96
CA LYS A 86 7.51 1.09 8.59
C LYS A 86 6.47 0.08 9.08
N LEU A 87 6.42 -1.10 8.46
CA LEU A 87 5.57 -2.20 8.93
C LEU A 87 6.06 -2.80 10.25
N GLY A 88 5.16 -3.51 10.93
CA GLY A 88 5.47 -4.31 12.12
C GLY A 88 6.39 -5.50 11.83
N SER A 89 6.94 -6.11 12.88
CA SER A 89 7.69 -7.35 12.77
C SER A 89 6.76 -8.57 12.64
N ALA A 90 7.29 -9.72 12.22
CA ALA A 90 6.51 -10.96 12.15
C ALA A 90 5.89 -11.37 13.50
N ASN A 91 6.58 -11.08 14.61
CA ASN A 91 6.06 -11.33 15.96
C ASN A 91 4.88 -10.39 16.29
N ASP A 92 4.94 -9.13 15.86
CA ASP A 92 3.83 -8.18 16.04
C ASP A 92 2.57 -8.65 15.31
N PHE A 93 2.72 -9.25 14.13
CA PHE A 93 1.60 -9.79 13.36
C PHE A 93 0.98 -10.98 14.07
N GLN A 94 1.78 -11.90 14.61
CA GLN A 94 1.26 -13.02 15.41
C GLN A 94 0.51 -12.54 16.65
N ILE A 95 1.01 -11.51 17.34
CA ILE A 95 0.33 -10.90 18.48
C ILE A 95 -0.99 -10.25 18.03
N ALA A 96 -1.00 -9.54 16.90
CA ALA A 96 -2.20 -8.92 16.35
C ALA A 96 -3.28 -9.98 16.01
N VAL A 97 -2.90 -11.06 15.33
CA VAL A 97 -3.81 -12.18 15.01
C VAL A 97 -4.40 -12.77 16.30
N ARG A 98 -3.56 -13.00 17.32
CA ARG A 98 -4.05 -13.50 18.61
C ARG A 98 -5.05 -12.55 19.27
N ILE A 99 -4.79 -11.25 19.23
CA ILE A 99 -5.70 -10.24 19.79
C ILE A 99 -7.00 -10.18 19.01
N LEU A 100 -6.97 -10.33 17.69
CA LEU A 100 -8.18 -10.42 16.87
C LEU A 100 -9.03 -11.63 17.28
N CYS A 101 -8.43 -12.82 17.41
CA CYS A 101 -9.12 -14.01 17.89
C CYS A 101 -9.70 -13.83 19.31
N MET A 102 -9.00 -13.10 20.19
CA MET A 102 -9.51 -12.80 21.54
C MET A 102 -10.63 -11.74 21.55
N THR A 103 -10.58 -10.79 20.62
CA THR A 103 -11.56 -9.69 20.51
C THR A 103 -12.87 -10.19 19.94
N PHE A 104 -12.81 -11.17 19.04
CA PHE A 104 -13.96 -11.79 18.38
C PHE A 104 -13.94 -13.30 18.65
N PRO A 105 -14.42 -13.75 19.83
CA PRO A 105 -14.38 -15.15 20.24
C PRO A 105 -15.42 -16.03 19.55
N GLU A 106 -16.36 -15.44 18.82
CA GLU A 106 -17.41 -16.16 18.10
C GLU A 106 -16.84 -16.95 16.92
N ASP A 107 -17.33 -18.17 16.74
CA ASP A 107 -16.87 -19.06 15.68
C ASP A 107 -17.10 -18.44 14.30
N GLY A 108 -16.08 -18.50 13.44
CA GLY A 108 -16.15 -18.01 12.07
C GLY A 108 -16.07 -16.50 11.90
N ARG A 109 -15.84 -15.70 12.95
CA ARG A 109 -15.55 -14.24 12.81
C ARG A 109 -14.11 -13.96 12.39
N VAL A 110 -13.17 -14.82 12.79
CA VAL A 110 -11.75 -14.72 12.48
C VAL A 110 -11.27 -16.08 12.01
N THR A 111 -10.58 -16.13 10.88
CA THR A 111 -10.01 -17.36 10.32
C THR A 111 -8.56 -17.17 9.92
N THR A 112 -7.78 -18.21 10.18
CA THR A 112 -6.38 -18.36 9.74
C THR A 112 -6.20 -19.64 8.92
N GLU A 113 -7.29 -20.25 8.48
CA GLU A 113 -7.26 -21.48 7.70
C GLU A 113 -6.67 -21.22 6.31
N PRO A 114 -5.81 -22.11 5.79
CA PRO A 114 -5.13 -21.89 4.52
C PRO A 114 -6.06 -21.65 3.32
N ASP A 115 -7.21 -22.35 3.31
CA ASP A 115 -8.20 -22.26 2.23
C ASP A 115 -8.85 -20.86 2.20
N ASP A 116 -9.32 -20.38 3.35
CA ASP A 116 -9.88 -19.03 3.46
C ASP A 116 -8.86 -17.95 3.07
N LEU A 117 -7.60 -18.11 3.48
CA LEU A 117 -6.53 -17.17 3.12
C LEU A 117 -6.23 -17.17 1.62
N TYR A 118 -6.37 -18.33 0.97
CA TYR A 118 -6.18 -18.49 -0.47
C TYR A 118 -7.31 -17.82 -1.24
N ASP A 119 -8.57 -18.12 -0.89
CA ASP A 119 -9.76 -17.59 -1.57
C ASP A 119 -9.85 -16.05 -1.49
N HIS A 120 -9.29 -15.45 -0.43
CA HIS A 120 -9.26 -14.01 -0.25
C HIS A 120 -8.00 -13.35 -0.81
N GLY A 121 -6.89 -14.08 -0.94
CA GLY A 121 -5.59 -13.54 -1.38
C GLY A 121 -5.22 -13.82 -2.85
N PHE A 122 -5.94 -14.75 -3.50
CA PHE A 122 -5.68 -15.20 -4.86
C PHE A 122 -6.97 -15.22 -5.68
N SER A 123 -6.84 -14.98 -6.99
CA SER A 123 -7.93 -15.13 -7.96
C SER A 123 -7.34 -15.59 -9.29
N ASP A 124 -7.99 -16.56 -9.95
CA ASP A 124 -7.56 -17.09 -11.24
C ASP A 124 -7.62 -16.08 -12.38
N ASN A 125 -8.44 -15.03 -12.22
CA ASN A 125 -8.65 -14.02 -13.24
C ASN A 125 -7.64 -12.86 -13.14
N ASP A 126 -6.66 -12.97 -12.25
CA ASP A 126 -5.83 -11.88 -11.80
C ASP A 126 -4.41 -11.97 -12.40
N TYR A 127 -3.90 -10.86 -12.96
CA TYR A 127 -2.69 -10.91 -13.80
C TYR A 127 -1.34 -10.81 -13.05
N HIS A 128 -1.35 -10.42 -11.78
CA HIS A 128 -0.15 -10.33 -10.93
C HIS A 128 -0.07 -11.50 -9.93
N PRO A 129 1.15 -11.89 -9.51
CA PRO A 129 1.34 -12.95 -8.54
C PRO A 129 0.57 -12.69 -7.24
N GLY A 130 -0.22 -13.67 -6.81
CA GLY A 130 -0.98 -13.58 -5.58
C GLY A 130 -0.09 -13.55 -4.33
N SER A 131 -0.67 -13.09 -3.23
CA SER A 131 -0.02 -13.02 -1.93
C SER A 131 -1.08 -13.27 -0.87
N LEU A 132 -0.78 -14.15 0.08
CA LEU A 132 -1.74 -14.55 1.11
C LEU A 132 -1.81 -13.50 2.23
N HIS A 133 -2.99 -13.42 2.84
CA HIS A 133 -3.19 -12.70 4.08
C HIS A 133 -2.61 -13.51 5.26
N SER A 134 -2.48 -12.87 6.42
CA SER A 134 -2.15 -13.58 7.67
C SER A 134 -3.39 -14.03 8.42
N VAL A 135 -4.51 -13.32 8.20
CA VAL A 135 -5.80 -13.57 8.86
C VAL A 135 -6.91 -12.93 8.01
N VAL A 136 -8.07 -13.57 7.96
CA VAL A 136 -9.31 -12.97 7.45
C VAL A 136 -10.25 -12.72 8.63
N VAL A 137 -10.85 -11.53 8.65
CA VAL A 137 -11.80 -11.11 9.70
C VAL A 137 -13.08 -10.65 9.03
N TYR A 138 -14.21 -11.15 9.52
CA TYR A 138 -15.55 -10.82 9.04
C TYR A 138 -16.24 -9.89 10.05
N PRO A 139 -16.16 -8.56 9.89
CA PRO A 139 -16.95 -7.63 10.71
C PRO A 139 -18.45 -7.71 10.41
N GLU A 140 -19.28 -7.41 11.40
CA GLU A 140 -20.75 -7.30 11.26
C GLU A 140 -21.26 -5.93 11.76
N SER A 141 -20.35 -5.00 12.04
CA SER A 141 -20.69 -3.64 12.46
C SER A 141 -19.54 -2.69 12.17
N THR A 142 -19.84 -1.40 12.09
CA THR A 142 -18.82 -0.38 11.89
C THR A 142 -17.88 -0.30 13.10
N GLU A 143 -18.38 -0.56 14.31
CA GLU A 143 -17.61 -0.64 15.55
C GLU A 143 -16.56 -1.75 15.49
N ASP A 144 -16.89 -2.89 14.87
CA ASP A 144 -15.95 -3.98 14.70
C ASP A 144 -14.83 -3.61 13.74
N VAL A 145 -15.15 -2.93 12.62
CA VAL A 145 -14.14 -2.39 11.70
C VAL A 145 -13.20 -1.43 12.44
N VAL A 146 -13.74 -0.54 13.28
CA VAL A 146 -12.93 0.38 14.09
C VAL A 146 -11.99 -0.38 15.03
N LYS A 147 -12.47 -1.43 15.72
CA LYS A 147 -11.62 -2.28 16.57
C LYS A 147 -10.49 -2.94 15.77
N ILE A 148 -10.81 -3.50 14.60
CA ILE A 148 -9.84 -4.18 13.73
C ILE A 148 -8.76 -3.19 13.26
N VAL A 149 -9.17 -2.02 12.75
CA VAL A 149 -8.24 -0.98 12.26
C VAL A 149 -7.38 -0.42 13.39
N ASN A 150 -7.92 -0.28 14.60
CA ASN A 150 -7.13 0.13 15.77
C ASN A 150 -6.05 -0.90 16.13
N ILE A 151 -6.38 -2.20 16.10
CA ILE A 151 -5.41 -3.29 16.29
C ILE A 151 -4.36 -3.24 15.19
N ALA A 152 -4.77 -3.14 13.92
CA ALA A 152 -3.88 -3.09 12.77
C ALA A 152 -2.89 -1.91 12.87
N THR A 153 -3.39 -0.73 13.26
CA THR A 153 -2.59 0.49 13.45
C THR A 153 -1.56 0.32 14.57
N LYS A 154 -1.97 -0.28 15.69
CA LYS A 154 -1.08 -0.54 16.84
C LYS A 154 0.09 -1.44 16.47
N TYR A 155 -0.16 -2.51 15.70
CA TYR A 155 0.85 -3.48 15.30
C TYR A 155 1.47 -3.18 13.93
N LYS A 156 1.09 -2.06 13.29
CA LYS A 156 1.55 -1.64 11.96
C LYS A 156 1.40 -2.75 10.92
N MET A 157 0.28 -3.45 11.00
CA MET A 157 -0.11 -4.53 10.11
C MET A 157 -0.97 -3.95 8.97
N PRO A 158 -0.70 -4.29 7.71
CA PRO A 158 -1.45 -3.75 6.59
C PRO A 158 -2.86 -4.33 6.59
N VAL A 159 -3.82 -3.51 6.19
CA VAL A 159 -5.23 -3.86 6.10
C VAL A 159 -5.64 -3.85 4.64
N ILE A 160 -6.26 -4.93 4.19
CA ILE A 160 -6.75 -5.11 2.83
C ILE A 160 -8.26 -5.38 2.92
N PRO A 161 -9.11 -4.46 2.44
CA PRO A 161 -10.54 -4.70 2.41
C PRO A 161 -10.89 -5.72 1.31
N TYR A 162 -11.84 -6.58 1.61
CA TYR A 162 -12.40 -7.58 0.71
C TYR A 162 -13.93 -7.49 0.71
N SER A 163 -14.53 -7.89 -0.40
CA SER A 163 -15.98 -7.94 -0.59
C SER A 163 -16.27 -8.97 -1.69
N GLY A 164 -16.77 -8.58 -2.86
CA GLY A 164 -17.10 -9.55 -3.93
C GLY A 164 -15.93 -10.26 -4.61
N GLY A 165 -14.67 -9.89 -4.34
CA GLY A 165 -13.50 -10.59 -4.90
C GLY A 165 -13.33 -10.52 -6.43
N THR A 166 -14.16 -9.78 -7.15
CA THR A 166 -14.20 -9.77 -8.62
C THR A 166 -13.15 -8.88 -9.30
N SER A 167 -12.12 -8.45 -8.57
CA SER A 167 -11.08 -7.56 -9.12
C SER A 167 -10.07 -8.34 -9.95
N LEU A 168 -9.71 -7.80 -11.12
CA LEU A 168 -8.74 -8.39 -12.07
C LEU A 168 -7.33 -7.77 -12.01
N GLU A 169 -7.22 -6.67 -11.25
CA GLU A 169 -5.96 -5.94 -11.01
C GLU A 169 -5.40 -6.30 -9.62
N GLY A 170 -6.08 -7.20 -8.92
CA GLY A 170 -5.86 -7.71 -7.57
C GLY A 170 -5.62 -6.66 -6.50
N HIS A 171 -6.60 -5.78 -6.38
CA HIS A 171 -6.81 -4.89 -5.24
C HIS A 171 -7.05 -5.65 -3.93
N THR A 172 -7.53 -6.89 -4.02
CA THR A 172 -7.86 -7.76 -2.88
C THR A 172 -6.68 -8.63 -2.43
N ARG A 173 -5.52 -8.57 -3.09
CA ARG A 173 -4.37 -9.41 -2.72
C ARG A 173 -3.81 -9.02 -1.36
N GLY A 174 -3.29 -10.03 -0.66
CA GLY A 174 -2.52 -9.82 0.55
C GLY A 174 -1.23 -9.04 0.31
N HIS A 175 -0.77 -8.35 1.34
CA HIS A 175 0.53 -7.70 1.28
C HIS A 175 1.67 -8.74 1.31
N LYS A 176 2.82 -8.44 0.69
CA LYS A 176 3.97 -9.36 0.58
C LYS A 176 4.43 -9.99 1.91
N TYR A 177 4.26 -9.27 3.02
CA TYR A 177 4.66 -9.73 4.36
C TYR A 177 3.48 -10.27 5.19
N GLY A 178 2.32 -10.48 4.57
CA GLY A 178 1.07 -10.74 5.26
C GLY A 178 0.34 -9.48 5.69
N GLY A 179 -0.88 -9.64 6.18
CA GLY A 179 -1.81 -8.55 6.50
C GLY A 179 -3.15 -9.07 6.99
N ILE A 180 -4.03 -8.14 7.36
CA ILE A 180 -5.41 -8.42 7.78
C ILE A 180 -6.29 -8.23 6.55
N CYS A 181 -6.96 -9.30 6.13
CA CYS A 181 -8.08 -9.20 5.21
C CYS A 181 -9.33 -8.85 6.02
N ILE A 182 -10.02 -7.77 5.68
CA ILE A 182 -11.31 -7.42 6.28
C ILE A 182 -12.38 -7.74 5.23
N ASP A 183 -13.09 -8.85 5.41
CA ASP A 183 -14.16 -9.21 4.50
C ASP A 183 -15.50 -8.60 4.93
N MET A 184 -15.94 -7.61 4.16
CA MET A 184 -17.16 -6.85 4.37
C MET A 184 -18.41 -7.60 3.86
N SER A 185 -18.29 -8.84 3.37
CA SER A 185 -19.40 -9.64 2.83
C SER A 185 -20.57 -9.81 3.80
N ARG A 186 -20.32 -9.80 5.12
CA ARG A 186 -21.35 -9.88 6.17
C ARG A 186 -21.96 -8.52 6.56
N MET A 187 -21.52 -7.44 5.90
CA MET A 187 -22.07 -6.08 6.04
C MET A 187 -23.02 -5.73 4.90
N ASP A 188 -24.02 -6.59 4.69
CA ASP A 188 -24.90 -6.59 3.51
C ASP A 188 -26.29 -5.97 3.72
N ARG A 189 -26.62 -5.49 4.92
CA ARG A 189 -27.96 -4.96 5.24
C ARG A 189 -28.28 -3.65 4.51
N ILE A 190 -29.51 -3.54 4.01
CA ILE A 190 -30.07 -2.29 3.45
C ILE A 190 -30.68 -1.46 4.60
N ILE A 191 -30.18 -0.24 4.78
CA ILE A 191 -30.61 0.70 5.84
C ILE A 191 -31.78 1.56 5.36
N GLU A 192 -31.68 2.11 4.15
CA GLU A 192 -32.65 3.05 3.59
C GLU A 192 -32.70 2.88 2.07
N ILE A 193 -33.89 3.07 1.49
CA ILE A 193 -34.11 3.09 0.04
C ILE A 193 -34.83 4.40 -0.29
N ASN A 194 -34.19 5.28 -1.05
CA ASN A 194 -34.76 6.56 -1.46
C ASN A 194 -35.28 6.46 -2.88
N GLU A 195 -36.51 6.00 -3.04
CA GLU A 195 -37.12 5.77 -4.37
C GLU A 195 -37.17 7.04 -5.24
N LYS A 196 -37.24 8.22 -4.63
CA LYS A 196 -37.28 9.51 -5.35
C LYS A 196 -35.94 9.84 -6.02
N ASP A 197 -34.83 9.45 -5.37
CA ASP A 197 -33.47 9.77 -5.81
C ASP A 197 -32.81 8.58 -6.51
N GLY A 198 -33.41 7.40 -6.42
CA GLY A 198 -32.91 6.18 -7.06
C GLY A 198 -31.66 5.61 -6.41
N ASP A 199 -31.45 5.91 -5.12
CA ASP A 199 -30.33 5.40 -4.34
C ASP A 199 -30.78 4.57 -3.14
N LEU A 200 -29.83 3.88 -2.53
CA LEU A 200 -30.01 3.13 -1.29
C LEU A 200 -28.77 3.26 -0.43
N VAL A 201 -28.96 3.13 0.87
CA VAL A 201 -27.89 3.09 1.86
C VAL A 201 -27.72 1.65 2.32
N GLN A 202 -26.54 1.07 2.12
CA GLN A 202 -26.18 -0.28 2.56
C GLN A 202 -25.09 -0.21 3.64
N GLY A 203 -25.19 -1.07 4.65
CA GLY A 203 -24.21 -1.24 5.70
C GLY A 203 -24.85 -1.38 7.08
N TYR A 204 -24.12 -0.96 8.11
CA TYR A 204 -24.62 -0.93 9.48
C TYR A 204 -24.70 0.51 9.98
N PRO A 205 -25.79 0.92 10.65
CA PRO A 205 -25.91 2.26 11.19
C PRO A 205 -24.81 2.49 12.23
N PHE A 206 -23.87 3.37 11.91
CA PHE A 206 -22.89 3.84 12.89
C PHE A 206 -23.58 4.89 13.77
N VAL A 207 -23.91 4.50 15.00
CA VAL A 207 -24.49 5.42 15.97
C VAL A 207 -23.36 6.23 16.57
N PHE A 208 -23.22 7.50 16.16
CA PHE A 208 -22.31 8.41 16.84
C PHE A 208 -22.70 8.48 18.33
N PRO A 209 -21.80 8.17 19.27
CA PRO A 209 -22.07 8.46 20.66
C PRO A 209 -22.26 9.98 20.82
N PRO A 210 -23.17 10.44 21.70
CA PRO A 210 -23.46 11.85 21.91
C PRO A 210 -22.26 12.63 22.44
#